data_AF-A0A1G8RUG6-F1
#
_entry.id   AF-A0A1G8RUG6-F1
#
_cell.length_a   1.000
_cell.length_b   1.000
_cell.length_c   1.000
_cell.angle_alpha   90.00
_cell.angle_beta   90.00
_cell.angle_gamma   90.00
#
_symmetry.space_group_name_H-M   'P 1'
#
loop_
_entity.id
_entity.type
_entity.pdbx_description
1 polymer ?
#
loop_
_entity_poly.entity_id
_entity_poly.type
_entity_poly.pdbx_seq_one_letter_code
_entity_poly.pdbx_strand_id
1 'polypeptide(L)'
;MSDRKPIVPLLVLLAASLSLGGCSGAETAATDSRNFHTLAEERISEPQYLPGDLPIPEGAGITFTEGEFAGGKKSSMLIYETDETMAELGTTYLKYVKQKALESGTQIMDKDNLLISGKAPGSYSYSIIGSSSEAKPGGTEIIVTWVEN
;
A
#
# COMPACT_ATOMS: atom_id res chain seq x y z
N MET A 1 -25.06 -21.24 -47.06
CA MET A 1 -25.92 -20.15 -47.57
C MET A 1 -25.80 -19.01 -46.55
N SER A 2 -24.76 -18.18 -46.63
CA SER A 2 -24.68 -16.89 -47.37
C SER A 2 -25.90 -16.00 -47.20
N ASP A 3 -25.74 -14.91 -46.43
CA ASP A 3 -26.11 -13.52 -46.78
C ASP A 3 -25.45 -12.60 -45.72
N ARG A 4 -24.41 -11.80 -46.04
CA ARG A 4 -24.43 -10.41 -46.62
C ARG A 4 -25.28 -9.46 -45.75
N LYS A 5 -24.86 -8.29 -45.26
CA LYS A 5 -23.75 -7.35 -45.57
C LYS A 5 -23.72 -6.26 -44.44
N PRO A 6 -22.58 -5.59 -44.17
CA PRO A 6 -22.44 -4.57 -43.12
C PRO A 6 -22.90 -3.16 -43.56
N ILE A 7 -23.29 -2.31 -42.61
CA ILE A 7 -23.56 -0.88 -42.83
C ILE A 7 -22.74 -0.05 -41.84
N VAL A 8 -21.76 0.67 -42.40
CA VAL A 8 -21.06 1.86 -41.89
C VAL A 8 -21.55 3.01 -42.78
N PRO A 9 -21.97 4.18 -42.27
CA PRO A 9 -21.07 5.36 -42.16
C PRO A 9 -21.43 6.26 -40.93
N LEU A 10 -20.62 7.21 -40.45
CA LEU A 10 -20.32 8.46 -41.14
C LEU A 10 -19.24 9.24 -40.38
N LEU A 11 -18.23 9.61 -41.15
CA LEU A 11 -17.10 10.49 -40.87
C LEU A 11 -17.58 11.94 -40.68
N VAL A 12 -17.09 12.64 -39.65
CA VAL A 12 -17.07 14.11 -39.63
C VAL A 12 -15.63 14.56 -39.37
N LEU A 13 -15.01 15.03 -40.45
CA LEU A 13 -13.77 15.81 -40.46
C LEU A 13 -14.09 17.24 -40.02
N LEU A 14 -13.31 17.83 -39.12
CA LEU A 14 -13.28 19.29 -38.96
C LEU A 14 -11.85 19.82 -38.73
N ALA A 15 -11.33 20.37 -39.82
CA ALA A 15 -10.49 21.56 -40.00
C ALA A 15 -9.27 21.81 -39.10
N ALA A 16 -8.11 21.73 -39.75
CA ALA A 16 -6.87 22.39 -39.38
C ALA A 16 -7.01 23.92 -39.50
N SER A 17 -6.41 24.66 -38.57
CA SER A 17 -6.02 26.06 -38.78
C SER A 17 -4.53 26.22 -38.53
N LEU A 18 -3.81 26.55 -39.61
CA LEU A 18 -2.42 26.95 -39.63
C LEU A 18 -2.37 28.46 -39.39
N SER A 19 -1.76 28.92 -38.30
CA SER A 19 -1.26 30.28 -38.18
C SER A 19 0.25 30.28 -38.36
N LEU A 20 0.68 30.74 -39.54
CA LEU A 20 2.06 31.11 -39.83
C LEU A 20 2.31 32.50 -39.21
N GLY A 21 3.10 32.55 -38.14
CA GLY A 21 3.75 33.77 -37.65
C GLY A 21 5.25 33.67 -37.94
N GLY A 22 5.75 34.49 -38.86
CA GLY A 22 7.13 34.48 -39.33
C GLY A 22 8.12 35.29 -38.48
N CYS A 23 9.37 34.80 -38.48
CA CYS A 23 10.69 35.45 -38.41
C CYS A 23 10.94 36.64 -37.46
N SER A 24 11.89 36.46 -36.51
CA SER A 24 13.30 36.90 -36.64
C SER A 24 13.99 36.93 -35.26
N GLY A 25 15.21 36.38 -35.13
CA GLY A 25 16.09 36.76 -34.02
C GLY A 25 17.05 35.67 -33.52
N ALA A 26 18.28 35.74 -34.04
CA ALA A 26 19.56 35.48 -33.37
C ALA A 26 19.80 34.17 -32.60
N GLU A 27 20.88 33.50 -33.01
CA GLU A 27 21.62 32.50 -32.25
C GLU A 27 21.88 32.97 -30.81
N THR A 28 21.55 32.12 -29.84
CA THR A 28 22.29 32.03 -28.58
C THR A 28 22.23 30.58 -28.13
N ALA A 29 23.37 29.90 -28.24
CA ALA A 29 23.62 28.65 -27.56
C ALA A 29 23.52 28.91 -26.06
N ALA A 30 22.40 28.55 -25.46
CA ALA A 30 22.28 28.39 -24.02
C ALA A 30 22.11 26.89 -23.75
N THR A 31 23.16 26.31 -23.19
CA THR A 31 23.17 25.01 -22.54
C THR A 31 22.06 24.98 -21.49
N ASP A 32 20.87 24.54 -21.88
CA ASP A 32 19.81 24.25 -20.92
C ASP A 32 20.03 22.83 -20.41
N SER A 33 20.75 22.77 -19.30
CA SER A 33 20.96 21.59 -18.49
C SER A 33 19.61 20.92 -18.25
N ARG A 34 19.40 19.78 -18.90
CA ARG A 34 18.35 18.82 -18.57
C ARG A 34 18.45 18.51 -17.08
N ASN A 35 17.66 19.21 -16.28
CA ASN A 35 17.42 18.88 -14.89
C ASN A 35 16.66 17.56 -14.89
N PHE A 36 17.41 16.46 -14.86
CA PHE A 36 16.87 15.18 -14.45
C PHE A 36 16.43 15.35 -13.01
N HIS A 37 15.12 15.54 -12.79
CA HIS A 37 14.52 15.33 -11.49
C HIS A 37 14.70 13.84 -11.17
N THR A 38 15.74 13.53 -10.40
CA THR A 38 15.81 12.29 -9.63
C THR A 38 14.49 12.18 -8.86
N LEU A 39 13.73 11.11 -9.08
CA LEU A 39 12.56 10.77 -8.28
C LEU A 39 13.01 10.85 -6.83
N ALA A 40 12.39 11.72 -6.03
CA ALA A 40 12.73 11.84 -4.62
C ALA A 40 12.72 10.44 -3.99
N GLU A 41 13.78 10.10 -3.25
CA GLU A 41 13.77 8.89 -2.43
C GLU A 41 12.51 8.93 -1.56
N GLU A 42 11.60 7.99 -1.80
CA GLU A 42 10.37 7.85 -1.06
C GLU A 42 10.73 7.43 0.36
N ARG A 43 10.75 8.40 1.27
CA ARG A 43 11.01 8.15 2.67
C ARG A 43 9.74 7.60 3.29
N ILE A 44 9.82 6.38 3.78
CA ILE A 44 8.77 5.79 4.60
C ILE A 44 8.65 6.65 5.86
N SER A 45 7.43 7.14 6.11
CA SER A 45 7.14 7.95 7.28
C SER A 45 7.27 7.11 8.56
N GLU A 46 7.47 7.75 9.71
CA GLU A 46 7.40 7.04 10.98
C GLU A 46 5.96 6.56 11.24
N PRO A 47 5.76 5.34 11.79
CA PRO A 47 4.41 4.86 12.05
C PRO A 47 3.66 5.73 13.06
N GLN A 48 2.48 6.19 12.66
CA GLN A 48 1.62 7.04 13.49
C GLN A 48 0.49 6.21 14.11
N TYR A 49 0.19 6.48 15.39
CA TYR A 49 -0.91 5.89 16.17
C TYR A 49 -0.89 4.38 16.38
N LEU A 50 0.07 3.64 15.83
CA LEU A 50 0.24 2.22 16.14
C LEU A 50 0.40 1.99 17.65
N PRO A 51 -0.11 0.85 18.16
CA PRO A 51 0.25 0.38 19.49
C PRO A 51 1.77 0.23 19.62
N GLY A 52 2.37 0.91 20.61
CA GLY A 52 3.83 0.89 20.82
C GLY A 52 4.38 -0.46 21.29
N ASP A 53 3.52 -1.39 21.67
CA ASP A 53 3.88 -2.76 22.06
C ASP A 53 3.57 -3.80 20.97
N LEU A 54 3.30 -3.36 19.74
CA LEU A 54 3.13 -4.24 18.59
C LEU A 54 4.44 -5.04 18.37
N PRO A 55 4.39 -6.38 18.29
CA PRO A 55 5.59 -7.20 18.19
C PRO A 55 6.09 -7.23 16.74
N ILE A 56 6.84 -6.20 16.36
CA ILE A 56 7.54 -6.14 15.08
C ILE A 56 8.89 -6.84 15.24
N PRO A 57 9.22 -7.86 14.42
CA PRO A 57 10.51 -8.55 14.45
C PRO A 57 11.71 -7.60 14.29
N GLU A 58 12.83 -7.95 14.91
CA GLU A 58 14.09 -7.24 14.68
C GLU A 58 14.51 -7.39 13.21
N GLY A 59 14.94 -6.29 12.58
CA GLY A 59 15.34 -6.29 11.18
C GLY A 59 14.18 -6.36 10.18
N ALA A 60 12.91 -6.32 10.64
CA ALA A 60 11.77 -6.20 9.74
C ALA A 60 11.87 -4.90 8.92
N GLY A 61 11.68 -5.02 7.61
CA GLY A 61 11.64 -3.89 6.69
C GLY A 61 10.23 -3.35 6.60
N ILE A 62 9.95 -2.21 7.23
CA ILE A 62 8.67 -1.50 7.02
C ILE A 62 8.63 -1.05 5.57
N THR A 63 7.56 -1.38 4.86
CA THR A 63 7.33 -1.02 3.45
C THR A 63 6.24 0.04 3.30
N PHE A 64 5.31 0.10 4.25
CA PHE A 64 4.25 1.09 4.27
C PHE A 64 3.83 1.41 5.70
N THR A 65 3.52 2.68 5.96
CA THR A 65 2.76 3.05 7.14
C THR A 65 1.91 4.28 6.89
N GLU A 66 0.73 4.29 7.48
CA GLU A 66 -0.21 5.40 7.46
C GLU A 66 -0.91 5.48 8.81
N GLY A 67 -1.15 6.70 9.28
CA GLY A 67 -1.98 6.96 10.44
C GLY A 67 -2.93 8.10 10.15
N GLU A 68 -4.18 7.94 10.58
CA GLU A 68 -5.24 8.92 10.36
C GLU A 68 -5.89 9.29 11.69
N PHE A 69 -6.30 10.56 11.80
CA PHE A 69 -7.15 11.04 12.87
C PHE A 69 -8.39 11.71 12.27
N ALA A 70 -9.51 11.01 12.32
CA ALA A 70 -10.76 11.45 11.73
C ALA A 70 -11.93 11.20 12.68
N GLY A 71 -12.83 12.16 12.81
CA GLY A 71 -14.02 12.02 13.67
C GLY A 71 -13.70 11.77 15.15
N GLY A 72 -12.53 12.21 15.63
CA GLY A 72 -12.07 11.98 17.01
C GLY A 72 -11.52 10.59 17.27
N LYS A 73 -11.30 9.78 16.23
CA LYS A 73 -10.78 8.41 16.32
C LYS A 73 -9.46 8.31 15.57
N LYS A 74 -8.53 7.54 16.12
CA LYS A 74 -7.28 7.19 15.45
C LYS A 74 -7.41 5.87 14.70
N SER A 75 -6.74 5.79 13.56
CA SER A 75 -6.48 4.55 12.85
C SER A 75 -5.04 4.50 12.39
N SER A 76 -4.54 3.29 12.18
CA SER A 76 -3.19 3.06 11.69
C SER A 76 -3.11 1.80 10.84
N MET A 77 -2.28 1.87 9.81
CA MET A 77 -1.89 0.75 8.97
C MET A 77 -0.37 0.65 8.92
N LEU A 78 0.13 -0.57 9.03
CA LEU A 78 1.53 -0.93 8.88
C LEU A 78 1.64 -2.11 7.95
N ILE A 79 2.57 -2.06 7.00
CA ILE A 79 3.00 -3.20 6.22
C ILE A 79 4.52 -3.35 6.41
N TYR A 80 4.95 -4.56 6.72
CA TYR A 80 6.37 -4.87 6.81
C TYR A 80 6.69 -6.26 6.27
N GLU A 81 7.95 -6.46 5.93
CA GLU A 81 8.50 -7.74 5.51
C GLU A 81 9.55 -8.23 6.50
N THR A 82 9.63 -9.55 6.68
CA THR A 82 10.56 -10.18 7.64
C THR A 82 11.06 -11.54 7.16
N ASP A 83 12.19 -11.98 7.71
CA ASP A 83 12.71 -13.35 7.54
C ASP A 83 12.04 -14.36 8.49
N GLU A 84 11.25 -13.90 9.46
CA GLU A 84 10.50 -14.81 10.34
C GLU A 84 9.47 -15.61 9.54
N THR A 85 9.33 -16.88 9.92
CA THR A 85 8.38 -17.80 9.29
C THR A 85 6.95 -17.51 9.76
N MET A 86 5.96 -17.91 8.96
CA MET A 86 4.54 -17.78 9.32
C MET A 86 4.20 -18.45 10.67
N ALA A 87 4.87 -19.55 11.01
CA ALA A 87 4.67 -20.27 12.27
C ALA A 87 5.19 -19.49 13.49
N GLU A 88 6.34 -18.83 13.37
CA GLU A 88 6.93 -17.97 14.40
C GLU A 88 6.04 -16.73 14.61
N LEU A 89 5.71 -16.04 13.53
CA LEU A 89 4.84 -14.87 13.54
C LEU A 89 3.45 -15.18 14.08
N GLY A 90 2.87 -16.30 13.67
CA GLY A 90 1.57 -16.75 14.17
C GLY A 90 1.59 -16.99 15.67
N THR A 91 2.65 -17.62 16.20
CA THR A 91 2.82 -17.79 17.66
C THR A 91 2.94 -16.44 18.37
N THR A 92 3.74 -15.53 17.83
CA THR A 92 3.98 -14.18 18.35
C THR A 92 2.68 -13.37 18.41
N TYR A 93 1.94 -13.30 17.30
CA TYR A 93 0.72 -12.51 17.22
C TYR A 93 -0.44 -13.14 17.99
N LEU A 94 -0.57 -14.47 18.02
CA LEU A 94 -1.57 -15.13 18.87
C LEU A 94 -1.32 -14.82 20.35
N LYS A 95 -0.06 -14.79 20.80
CA LYS A 95 0.28 -14.39 22.17
C LYS A 95 -0.08 -12.93 22.42
N TYR A 96 0.29 -12.04 21.50
CA TYR A 96 -0.01 -10.61 21.59
C TYR A 96 -1.50 -10.33 21.70
N VAL A 97 -2.34 -10.88 20.81
CA VAL A 97 -3.78 -10.62 20.85
C VAL A 97 -4.48 -11.25 22.06
N LYS A 98 -3.94 -12.37 22.59
CA LYS A 98 -4.40 -12.93 23.87
C LYS A 98 -4.12 -11.98 25.04
N GLN A 99 -2.95 -11.34 25.07
CA GLN A 99 -2.61 -10.34 26.09
C GLN A 99 -3.50 -9.10 25.97
N LYS A 100 -3.93 -8.73 24.76
CA LYS A 100 -4.91 -7.66 24.52
C LYS A 100 -6.36 -8.05 24.85
N ALA A 101 -6.60 -9.28 25.31
CA ALA A 101 -7.93 -9.81 25.60
C ALA A 101 -8.91 -9.63 24.42
N LEU A 102 -8.45 -9.93 23.20
CA LEU A 102 -9.25 -9.75 21.99
C LEU A 102 -10.55 -10.59 22.06
N GLU A 103 -11.68 -9.91 22.16
CA GLU A 103 -13.03 -10.49 22.13
C GLU A 103 -13.45 -10.79 20.69
N SER A 104 -14.12 -11.93 20.52
CA SER A 104 -14.83 -12.39 19.31
C SER A 104 -14.29 -11.89 17.96
N GLY A 105 -13.59 -12.76 17.24
CA GLY A 105 -13.17 -12.49 15.86
C GLY A 105 -12.57 -13.71 15.15
N THR A 106 -11.90 -13.49 14.02
CA THR A 106 -11.35 -14.56 13.18
C THR A 106 -9.91 -14.85 13.59
N GLN A 107 -9.57 -16.12 13.78
CA GLN A 107 -8.19 -16.58 13.99
C GLN A 107 -7.94 -17.78 13.07
N ILE A 108 -7.29 -17.54 11.95
CA ILE A 108 -6.85 -18.56 11.00
C ILE A 108 -5.33 -18.52 10.98
N MET A 109 -4.72 -19.69 11.11
CA MET A 109 -3.28 -19.86 11.02
C MET A 109 -3.01 -21.20 10.35
N ASP A 110 -2.38 -21.15 9.20
CA ASP A 110 -1.83 -22.31 8.52
C ASP A 110 -0.40 -22.02 8.05
N LYS A 111 0.16 -22.90 7.21
CA LYS A 111 1.54 -22.78 6.76
C LYS A 111 1.79 -21.55 5.86
N ASP A 112 0.77 -21.05 5.18
CA ASP A 112 0.88 -19.98 4.19
C ASP A 112 0.14 -18.70 4.61
N ASN A 113 -0.80 -18.79 5.55
CA ASN A 113 -1.70 -17.70 5.90
C ASN A 113 -1.77 -17.48 7.41
N LEU A 114 -1.78 -16.20 7.78
CA LEU A 114 -2.16 -15.72 9.10
C LEU A 114 -3.30 -14.71 8.94
N LEU A 115 -4.40 -14.91 9.66
CA LEU A 115 -5.47 -13.93 9.76
C LEU A 115 -5.95 -13.89 11.21
N ILE A 116 -5.70 -12.77 11.88
CA ILE A 116 -6.21 -12.49 13.21
C ILE A 116 -7.01 -11.19 13.14
N SER A 117 -8.28 -11.23 13.51
CA SER A 117 -9.10 -10.02 13.63
C SER A 117 -9.98 -10.10 14.87
N GLY A 118 -10.39 -8.95 15.40
CA GLY A 118 -11.27 -8.89 16.56
C GLY A 118 -11.24 -7.55 17.26
N LYS A 119 -11.97 -7.46 18.37
CA LYS A 119 -12.08 -6.23 19.17
C LYS A 119 -11.37 -6.40 20.50
N ALA A 120 -10.60 -5.40 20.93
CA ALA A 120 -10.03 -5.36 22.27
C ALA A 120 -10.88 -4.47 23.20
N PRO A 121 -10.80 -4.65 24.53
CA PRO A 121 -11.38 -3.74 25.50
C PRO A 121 -10.93 -2.30 25.27
N GLY A 122 -11.82 -1.34 25.53
CA GLY A 122 -11.57 0.08 25.20
C GLY A 122 -11.95 0.47 23.78
N SER A 123 -12.79 -0.35 23.14
CA SER A 123 -13.33 -0.11 21.79
C SER A 123 -12.26 -0.09 20.70
N TYR A 124 -11.23 -0.94 20.73
CA TYR A 124 -10.25 -1.01 19.64
C TYR A 124 -10.49 -2.21 18.72
N SER A 125 -10.20 -2.09 17.44
CA SER A 125 -10.24 -3.19 16.47
C SER A 125 -8.84 -3.49 15.95
N TYR A 126 -8.53 -4.77 15.81
CA TYR A 126 -7.28 -5.26 15.20
C TYR A 126 -7.60 -6.10 13.95
N SER A 127 -6.75 -5.98 12.94
CA SER A 127 -6.61 -6.93 11.83
C SER A 127 -5.14 -7.15 11.57
N ILE A 128 -4.70 -8.40 11.61
CA ILE A 128 -3.32 -8.83 11.33
C ILE A 128 -3.44 -9.89 10.24
N ILE A 129 -2.85 -9.61 9.09
CA ILE A 129 -2.85 -10.50 7.92
C ILE A 129 -1.40 -10.81 7.60
N GLY A 130 -1.09 -12.09 7.39
CA GLY A 130 0.21 -12.54 6.95
C GLY A 130 0.12 -13.45 5.75
N SER A 131 1.04 -13.26 4.81
CA SER A 131 1.23 -14.08 3.61
C SER A 131 2.71 -14.17 3.25
N SER A 132 3.06 -15.10 2.37
CA SER A 132 4.39 -15.09 1.74
C SER A 132 4.65 -13.74 1.06
N SER A 133 5.86 -13.20 1.21
CA SER A 133 6.26 -11.97 0.53
C SER A 133 6.63 -12.25 -0.93
N GLU A 134 6.13 -11.40 -1.82
CA GLU A 134 6.51 -11.39 -3.24
C GLU A 134 7.83 -10.64 -3.48
N ALA A 135 8.14 -9.62 -2.68
CA ALA A 135 9.37 -8.83 -2.83
C ALA A 135 10.58 -9.48 -2.17
N LYS A 136 10.36 -10.35 -1.19
CA LYS A 136 11.38 -11.08 -0.45
C LYS A 136 11.12 -12.60 -0.51
N PRO A 137 11.68 -13.31 -1.50
CA PRO A 137 11.49 -14.75 -1.66
C PRO A 137 11.86 -15.53 -0.39
N GLY A 138 10.91 -16.30 0.14
CA GLY A 138 11.07 -17.06 1.38
C GLY A 138 10.83 -16.26 2.67
N GLY A 139 10.61 -14.94 2.57
CA GLY A 139 10.17 -14.09 3.67
C GLY A 139 8.65 -14.00 3.78
N THR A 140 8.19 -13.32 4.83
CA THR A 140 6.78 -13.11 5.13
C THR A 140 6.45 -11.61 5.05
N GLU A 141 5.31 -11.28 4.46
CA GLU A 141 4.70 -9.94 4.55
C GLU A 141 3.61 -9.95 5.62
N ILE A 142 3.58 -8.92 6.45
CA ILE A 142 2.57 -8.72 7.49
C ILE A 142 1.92 -7.36 7.33
N ILE A 143 0.59 -7.36 7.29
CA ILE A 143 -0.26 -6.18 7.29
C ILE A 143 -0.95 -6.10 8.64
N VAL A 144 -0.76 -4.99 9.35
CA VAL A 144 -1.46 -4.70 10.61
C VAL A 144 -2.32 -3.46 10.41
N THR A 145 -3.61 -3.61 10.72
CA THR A 145 -4.55 -2.50 10.86
C THR A 145 -5.04 -2.41 12.30
N TRP A 146 -5.03 -1.21 12.84
CA TRP A 146 -5.55 -0.89 14.16
C TRP A 146 -6.48 0.33 14.09
N VAL A 147 -7.61 0.27 14.77
CA VAL A 147 -8.62 1.35 14.74
C VAL A 147 -9.25 1.54 16.12
N GLU A 148 -9.42 2.79 16.55
CA GLU A 148 -10.31 3.17 17.65
C GLU A 148 -11.77 3.19 17.17
N ASN A 149 -12.67 2.44 17.81
CA ASN A 149 -14.11 2.35 17.52
C ASN A 149 -14.97 3.20 18.44
#